data_AF-A0A1Q5IT04-F1
#
_entry.id   AF-A0A1Q5IT04-F1
#
_cell.length_a   1.000
_cell.length_b   1.000
_cell.length_c   1.000
_cell.angle_alpha   90.00
_cell.angle_beta   90.00
_cell.angle_gamma   90.00
#
_symmetry.space_group_name_H-M   'P 1'
#
loop_
_entity.id
_entity.type
_entity.pdbx_description
1 polymer ?
#
loop_
_entity_poly.entity_id
_entity_poly.type
_entity_poly.pdbx_seq_one_letter_code
_entity_poly.pdbx_strand_id
1 'polypeptide(L)'
;MTSTFVLFDVDGTLMDAVANQRRVWHEWAARYGVDGDEVYAVALRTRPVETFAAEKLGADPADCLVIEDAPSGVRSGLAAGMTVWTVNTEAPHPEAHRHFRSLAEAAPHIVDAVAVR
;
A
#
# COMPACT_ATOMS: atom_id res chain seq x y z
N MET A 1 18.92 6.53 -6.50
CA MET A 1 17.98 7.58 -6.08
C MET A 1 17.89 7.52 -4.58
N THR A 2 18.06 8.66 -3.91
CA THR A 2 17.90 8.79 -2.45
C THR A 2 16.56 9.46 -2.21
N SER A 3 15.64 8.79 -1.50
CA SER A 3 14.38 9.41 -1.07
C SER A 3 14.62 10.11 0.27
N THR A 4 13.91 11.19 0.53
CA THR A 4 13.99 11.94 1.80
C THR A 4 12.83 11.56 2.73
N PHE A 5 11.70 11.12 2.18
CA PHE A 5 10.50 10.75 2.93
C PHE A 5 10.08 9.32 2.61
N VAL A 6 9.60 8.58 3.62
CA VAL A 6 8.94 7.28 3.42
C VAL A 6 7.48 7.39 3.81
N LEU A 7 6.61 6.89 2.93
CA LEU A 7 5.21 6.66 3.24
C LEU A 7 4.96 5.15 3.24
N PHE A 8 4.24 4.71 4.25
CA PHE A 8 3.76 3.34 4.36
C PHE A 8 2.27 3.36 4.11
N ASP A 9 1.81 2.52 3.19
CA ASP A 9 0.43 2.06 3.26
C ASP A 9 0.19 1.34 4.60
N VAL A 10 -1.07 1.27 5.03
CA VAL A 10 -1.45 0.69 6.33
C VAL A 10 -1.90 -0.75 6.16
N ASP A 11 -2.89 -0.99 5.30
CA ASP A 11 -3.67 -2.22 5.24
C ASP A 11 -3.00 -3.24 4.32
N GLY A 12 -2.40 -4.29 4.88
CA GLY A 12 -1.63 -5.29 4.13
C GLY A 12 -0.14 -4.94 4.05
N THR A 13 0.22 -3.67 4.31
CA THR A 13 1.60 -3.21 4.45
C THR A 13 2.10 -3.23 5.90
N LEU A 14 1.51 -2.43 6.81
CA LEU A 14 1.91 -2.36 8.23
C LEU A 14 1.14 -3.33 9.12
N MET A 15 -0.13 -3.55 8.82
CA MET A 15 -1.01 -4.45 9.56
C MET A 15 -1.88 -5.27 8.62
N ASP A 16 -2.19 -6.51 8.98
CA ASP A 16 -3.12 -7.34 8.20
C ASP A 16 -4.59 -6.93 8.47
N ALA A 17 -4.94 -5.72 8.05
CA ALA A 17 -6.31 -5.25 8.09
C ALA A 17 -7.16 -5.88 6.99
N VAL A 18 -6.55 -6.29 5.87
CA VAL A 18 -7.24 -6.88 4.72
C VAL A 18 -7.90 -8.21 5.10
N ALA A 19 -7.17 -9.12 5.75
CA ALA A 19 -7.74 -10.39 6.20
C ALA A 19 -8.81 -10.17 7.27
N ASN A 20 -8.59 -9.21 8.18
CA ASN A 20 -9.57 -8.86 9.21
C ASN A 20 -10.85 -8.26 8.63
N GLN A 21 -10.75 -7.36 7.66
CA GLN A 21 -11.90 -6.79 6.95
C GLN A 21 -12.66 -7.88 6.18
N ARG A 22 -11.94 -8.74 5.43
CA ARG A 22 -12.53 -9.87 4.72
C ARG A 22 -13.32 -10.75 5.68
N ARG A 23 -12.73 -11.11 6.81
CA ARG A 23 -13.39 -11.92 7.84
C ARG A 23 -14.66 -11.25 8.38
N VAL A 24 -14.58 -9.98 8.78
CA VAL A 24 -15.74 -9.23 9.31
C VAL A 24 -16.86 -9.13 8.28
N TRP A 25 -16.53 -8.83 7.01
CA TRP A 25 -17.53 -8.75 5.95
C TRP A 25 -18.17 -10.10 5.62
N HIS A 26 -17.41 -11.20 5.66
CA HIS A 26 -17.96 -12.55 5.49
C HIS A 26 -18.86 -12.96 6.67
N GLU A 27 -18.45 -12.66 7.90
CA GLU A 27 -19.28 -12.91 9.10
C GLU A 27 -20.59 -12.09 9.04
N TRP A 28 -20.51 -10.82 8.58
CA TRP A 28 -21.69 -9.99 8.33
C TRP A 28 -22.57 -10.56 7.22
N ALA A 29 -21.99 -10.92 6.06
CA ALA A 29 -22.72 -11.42 4.91
C ALA A 29 -23.48 -12.73 5.23
N ALA A 30 -22.83 -13.64 5.97
CA ALA A 30 -23.44 -14.87 6.45
C ALA A 30 -24.69 -14.61 7.32
N ARG A 31 -24.70 -13.54 8.13
CA ARG A 31 -25.85 -13.18 8.97
C ARG A 31 -27.07 -12.74 8.15
N TYR A 32 -26.88 -12.20 6.95
CA TYR A 32 -27.95 -11.70 6.08
C TYR A 32 -28.22 -12.59 4.87
N GLY A 33 -27.53 -13.73 4.75
CA GLY A 33 -27.75 -14.70 3.66
C GLY A 33 -27.32 -14.19 2.29
N VAL A 34 -26.35 -13.28 2.24
CA VAL A 34 -25.76 -12.75 1.00
C VAL A 34 -24.35 -13.30 0.82
N ASP A 35 -23.84 -13.31 -0.42
CA ASP A 35 -22.51 -13.80 -0.72
C ASP A 35 -21.42 -12.86 -0.16
N GLY A 36 -20.49 -13.41 0.61
CA GLY A 36 -19.44 -12.65 1.28
C GLY A 36 -18.38 -12.09 0.34
N ASP A 37 -18.07 -12.80 -0.75
CA ASP A 37 -17.13 -12.35 -1.76
C ASP A 37 -17.72 -11.21 -2.60
N GLU A 38 -19.01 -11.30 -2.95
CA GLU A 38 -19.75 -10.21 -3.61
C GLU A 38 -19.83 -8.96 -2.72
N VAL A 39 -20.15 -9.11 -1.43
CA VAL A 39 -20.17 -8.00 -0.46
C VAL A 39 -18.78 -7.37 -0.32
N TYR A 40 -17.76 -8.20 -0.13
CA TYR A 40 -16.38 -7.74 0.05
C TYR A 40 -15.87 -6.98 -1.18
N ALA A 41 -16.19 -7.44 -2.40
CA ALA A 41 -15.82 -6.78 -3.65
C ALA A 41 -16.40 -5.36 -3.81
N VAL A 42 -17.51 -5.04 -3.13
CA VAL A 42 -18.14 -3.72 -3.15
C VAL A 42 -17.70 -2.84 -1.97
N ALA A 43 -17.45 -3.44 -0.80
CA ALA A 43 -17.10 -2.72 0.43
C ALA A 43 -15.75 -1.98 0.34
N LEU A 44 -14.79 -2.49 -0.44
CA LEU A 44 -13.48 -1.87 -0.67
C LEU A 44 -13.52 -0.80 -1.77
N ARG A 45 -13.97 0.43 -1.47
CA ARG A 45 -14.00 1.51 -2.48
C ARG A 45 -13.65 2.93 -2.00
N THR A 46 -13.03 3.11 -0.84
CA THR A 46 -12.42 4.42 -0.53
C THR A 46 -11.01 4.44 -1.14
N ARG A 47 -10.81 5.26 -2.17
CA ARG A 47 -9.61 5.19 -3.04
C ARG A 47 -8.42 5.95 -2.42
N PRO A 48 -7.19 5.40 -2.47
CA PRO A 48 -5.95 6.08 -2.07
C PRO A 48 -5.64 7.41 -2.78
N VAL A 49 -6.26 7.66 -3.95
CA VAL A 49 -6.09 8.92 -4.72
C VAL A 49 -6.45 10.17 -3.91
N GLU A 50 -7.29 10.04 -2.88
CA GLU A 50 -7.69 11.18 -2.04
C GLU A 50 -6.64 11.53 -0.97
N THR A 51 -5.79 10.60 -0.54
CA THR A 51 -4.88 10.84 0.60
C THR A 51 -3.62 11.62 0.22
N PHE A 52 -2.99 11.34 -0.94
CA PHE A 52 -1.75 12.04 -1.32
C PHE A 52 -1.99 13.46 -1.85
N ALA A 53 -3.12 13.69 -2.51
CA ALA A 53 -3.50 15.03 -2.99
C ALA A 53 -3.98 15.97 -1.86
N ALA A 54 -4.42 15.43 -0.72
CA ALA A 54 -4.99 16.21 0.38
C ALA A 54 -3.97 16.70 1.42
N GLU A 55 -2.87 15.97 1.65
CA GLU A 55 -2.08 16.14 2.88
C GLU A 55 -0.92 17.17 2.81
N LYS A 56 -0.77 17.95 1.71
CA LYS A 56 0.13 19.14 1.62
C LYS A 56 1.42 19.06 2.49
N LEU A 57 2.15 17.96 2.46
CA LEU A 57 3.33 17.76 3.33
C LEU A 57 4.53 18.63 2.93
N GLY A 58 4.43 19.41 1.86
CA GLY A 58 5.51 20.26 1.35
C GLY A 58 6.68 19.50 0.72
N ALA A 59 6.62 18.17 0.71
CA ALA A 59 7.60 17.30 0.05
C ALA A 59 7.32 17.21 -1.46
N ASP A 60 8.37 17.23 -2.27
CA ASP A 60 8.29 16.85 -3.68
C ASP A 60 8.03 15.34 -3.75
N PRO A 61 6.98 14.87 -4.47
CA PRO A 61 6.76 13.44 -4.70
C PRO A 61 7.98 12.69 -5.23
N ALA A 62 8.85 13.33 -6.02
CA ALA A 62 10.10 12.73 -6.50
C ALA A 62 11.07 12.34 -5.38
N ASP A 63 10.96 12.99 -4.21
CA ASP A 63 11.76 12.72 -3.01
C ASP A 63 11.09 11.69 -2.08
N CYS A 64 9.94 11.13 -2.47
CA CYS A 64 9.19 10.19 -1.64
C CYS A 64 9.44 8.73 -2.09
N LEU A 65 9.53 7.85 -1.09
CA LEU A 65 9.45 6.40 -1.23
C LEU A 65 8.11 5.93 -0.65
N VAL A 66 7.32 5.20 -1.43
CA VAL A 66 6.10 4.54 -0.97
C VAL A 66 6.35 3.04 -0.83
N ILE A 67 5.92 2.48 0.30
CA ILE A 67 5.87 1.05 0.57
C ILE A 67 4.41 0.60 0.49
N GLU A 68 4.14 -0.38 -0.36
CA GLU A 68 2.78 -0.71 -0.81
C GLU A 68 2.60 -2.22 -1.02
N ASP A 69 1.38 -2.75 -0.86
CA ASP A 69 1.04 -4.14 -1.20
C ASP A 69 -0.09 -4.23 -2.25
N ALA A 70 -0.80 -3.14 -2.54
CA ALA A 70 -1.90 -3.12 -3.49
C ALA A 70 -1.51 -2.53 -4.87
N PRO A 71 -1.92 -3.15 -6.00
CA PRO A 71 -1.70 -2.58 -7.34
C PRO A 71 -2.24 -1.16 -7.53
N SER A 72 -3.30 -0.81 -6.80
CA SER A 72 -3.90 0.53 -6.88
C SER A 72 -3.01 1.61 -6.25
N GLY A 73 -2.39 1.31 -5.11
CA GLY A 73 -1.44 2.22 -4.49
C GLY A 73 -0.14 2.32 -5.29
N VAL A 74 0.31 1.22 -5.92
CA VAL A 74 1.47 1.24 -6.82
C VAL A 74 1.25 2.22 -7.97
N ARG A 75 0.12 2.08 -8.68
CA ARG A 75 -0.21 3.00 -9.78
C ARG A 75 -0.34 4.45 -9.30
N SER A 76 -0.89 4.67 -8.10
CA SER A 76 -1.03 6.01 -7.55
C SER A 76 0.32 6.65 -7.23
N GLY A 77 1.23 5.94 -6.55
CA GLY A 77 2.57 6.43 -6.24
C GLY A 77 3.39 6.71 -7.50
N LEU A 78 3.31 5.82 -8.50
CA LEU A 78 3.96 6.03 -9.80
C LEU A 78 3.40 7.25 -10.55
N ALA A 79 2.08 7.40 -10.60
CA ALA A 79 1.44 8.54 -11.26
C ALA A 79 1.79 9.88 -10.60
N ALA A 80 2.09 9.86 -9.30
CA ALA A 80 2.52 11.02 -8.55
C ALA A 80 4.04 11.29 -8.66
N GLY A 81 4.82 10.40 -9.27
CA GLY A 81 6.27 10.58 -9.49
C GLY A 81 7.17 10.02 -8.38
N MET A 82 6.65 9.14 -7.52
CA MET A 82 7.37 8.60 -6.37
C MET A 82 8.21 7.38 -6.72
N THR A 83 9.20 7.09 -5.86
CA THR A 83 9.76 5.74 -5.81
C THR A 83 8.75 4.82 -5.12
N VAL A 84 8.53 3.63 -5.67
CA VAL A 84 7.50 2.70 -5.18
C VAL A 84 8.09 1.31 -5.00
N TRP A 85 8.05 0.78 -3.78
CA TRP A 85 8.44 -0.59 -3.46
C TRP A 85 7.24 -1.40 -3.02
N THR A 86 7.19 -2.66 -3.45
CA THR A 86 6.13 -3.59 -3.06
C THR A 86 6.59 -4.57 -1.98
N VAL A 87 5.72 -4.86 -1.02
CA VAL A 87 5.96 -5.83 0.05
C VAL A 87 4.74 -6.72 0.25
N ASN A 88 4.91 -7.87 0.92
CA ASN A 88 3.83 -8.77 1.34
C ASN A 88 2.93 -9.30 0.20
N THR A 89 3.35 -9.21 -1.06
CA THR A 89 2.66 -9.81 -2.22
C THR A 89 3.38 -11.07 -2.70
N GLU A 90 2.63 -12.03 -3.26
CA GLU A 90 3.22 -13.26 -3.82
C GLU A 90 4.14 -12.98 -5.02
N ALA A 91 3.81 -11.97 -5.81
CA ALA A 91 4.51 -11.60 -7.03
C ALA A 91 4.78 -10.09 -7.08
N PRO A 92 5.89 -9.67 -7.71
CA PRO A 92 6.18 -8.25 -7.91
C PRO A 92 5.16 -7.61 -8.85
N HIS A 93 4.78 -6.36 -8.54
CA HIS A 93 4.05 -5.55 -9.51
C HIS A 93 5.02 -5.15 -10.66
N PRO A 94 4.64 -5.31 -11.95
CA PRO A 94 5.56 -5.09 -13.08
C PRO A 94 6.19 -3.70 -13.13
N GLU A 95 5.45 -2.69 -12.67
CA GLU A 95 5.86 -1.28 -12.70
C GLU A 95 6.51 -0.81 -11.37
N ALA A 96 6.55 -1.66 -10.33
CA ALA A 96 7.19 -1.28 -9.08
C ALA A 96 8.71 -1.22 -9.23
N HIS A 97 9.35 -0.28 -8.54
CA HIS A 97 10.80 -0.08 -8.62
C HIS A 97 11.58 -1.19 -7.92
N ARG A 98 11.01 -1.75 -6.84
CA ARG A 98 11.52 -2.93 -6.14
C ARG A 98 10.39 -3.74 -5.54
N HIS A 99 10.70 -4.99 -5.22
CA HIS A 99 9.80 -5.90 -4.53
C HIS A 99 10.57 -6.70 -3.47
N PHE A 100 9.95 -6.89 -2.31
CA PHE A 100 10.42 -7.75 -1.23
C PHE A 100 9.29 -8.68 -0.82
N ARG A 101 9.59 -9.90 -0.36
CA ARG A 101 8.53 -10.82 0.07
C ARG A 101 7.85 -10.38 1.35
N SER A 102 8.51 -9.57 2.17
CA SER A 102 7.94 -9.03 3.39
C SER A 102 8.45 -7.64 3.72
N LEU A 103 7.68 -6.89 4.53
CA LEU A 103 8.15 -5.62 5.08
C LEU A 103 9.42 -5.79 5.93
N ALA A 104 9.54 -6.90 6.68
CA ALA A 104 10.72 -7.18 7.50
C ALA A 104 11.98 -7.33 6.64
N GLU A 105 11.87 -7.93 5.46
CA GLU A 105 12.96 -8.02 4.48
C GLU A 105 13.29 -6.66 3.87
N ALA A 106 12.28 -5.82 3.61
CA ALA A 106 12.47 -4.47 3.07
C ALA A 106 13.09 -3.49 4.09
N ALA A 107 12.81 -3.67 5.39
CA ALA A 107 13.17 -2.74 6.45
C ALA A 107 14.63 -2.22 6.43
N PRO A 108 15.68 -3.07 6.34
CA PRO A 108 17.05 -2.57 6.26
C PRO A 108 17.29 -1.71 5.01
N HIS A 109 16.69 -2.07 3.87
CA HIS A 109 16.80 -1.30 2.63
C HIS A 109 16.04 0.03 2.69
N ILE A 110 14.92 0.07 3.42
CA ILE A 110 14.16 1.30 3.63
C ILE A 110 15.04 2.27 4.43
N VAL A 111 15.64 1.80 5.53
CA VAL A 111 16.58 2.60 6.32
C VAL A 111 17.72 3.13 5.46
N ASP A 112 18.34 2.30 4.61
CA ASP A 112 19.40 2.75 3.69
C ASP A 112 18.90 3.75 2.64
N ALA A 113 17.64 3.64 2.20
CA ALA A 113 17.07 4.49 1.15
C ALA A 113 16.67 5.89 1.64
N VAL A 114 16.34 6.03 2.93
CA VAL A 114 16.09 7.32 3.61
C VAL A 114 17.22 7.77 4.54
N ALA A 115 18.31 7.00 4.64
CA ALA A 115 19.53 7.46 5.26
C ALA A 115 20.13 8.60 4.44
N VAL A 116 19.74 9.82 4.79
CA VAL A 116 20.36 11.06 4.34
C VAL A 116 21.62 11.32 5.17
N ARG A 117 22.60 11.91 4.49
CA ARG A 117 23.82 12.56 5.01
C ARG A 117 23.71 13.19 6.40
#